data_AF-D2ZZC5-F1
#
_entry.id   AF-D2ZZC5-F1
#
_cell.length_a   1.000
_cell.length_b   1.000
_cell.length_c   1.000
_cell.angle_alpha   90.00
_cell.angle_beta   90.00
_cell.angle_gamma   90.00
#
_symmetry.space_group_name_H-M   'P 1'
#
loop_
_entity.id
_entity.type
_entity.pdbx_description
1 polymer ?
#
loop_
_entity_poly.entity_id
_entity_poly.type
_entity_poly.pdbx_seq_one_letter_code
_entity_poly.pdbx_strand_id
1 'polypeptide(L)'
;MPEAVNSEESVLMKPLIFLLPAVLSLHAAAQNYVIADDRLSSGVLTLEGSSFSVSTVNPNGNVCDYEGIVRNRIASDGEGCVVHFSFKRDSVRLDVPESAREACQSYCGHNAFFDGVYYKMPTACASKYAEAAERRFQAAYRDKRFREAANLKRQYLNQCGRFLYLTDWMRGLNDLAVSFKNAGDKAACRKTLAPLSEWLRDYRPNYINETDYKREASAARFNLKQCEAE
;
A
#
# COMPACT_ATOMS: atom_id res chain seq x y z
N MET A 1 -86.51 -38.07 -18.99
CA MET A 1 -86.20 -36.75 -18.41
C MET A 1 -85.03 -36.94 -17.45
N PRO A 2 -84.06 -36.02 -17.50
CA PRO A 2 -82.63 -36.24 -17.18
C PRO A 2 -82.39 -35.87 -15.69
N GLU A 3 -81.24 -35.92 -15.02
CA GLU A 3 -79.82 -36.07 -15.34
C GLU A 3 -79.05 -36.14 -13.99
N ALA A 4 -77.72 -36.29 -14.06
CA ALA A 4 -76.71 -36.01 -13.01
C ALA A 4 -76.43 -37.11 -11.97
N VAL A 5 -75.17 -37.46 -11.66
CA VAL A 5 -73.86 -36.96 -12.12
C VAL A 5 -72.82 -38.05 -11.84
N ASN A 6 -71.84 -38.14 -12.73
CA ASN A 6 -70.76 -39.11 -12.76
C ASN A 6 -69.46 -38.54 -12.14
N SER A 7 -68.71 -39.44 -11.51
CA SER A 7 -67.23 -39.57 -11.38
C SER A 7 -66.32 -38.36 -11.10
N GLU A 8 -65.59 -38.49 -9.97
CA GLU A 8 -64.11 -38.43 -9.82
C GLU A 8 -63.31 -37.31 -10.51
N GLU A 9 -62.54 -36.54 -9.74
CA GLU A 9 -61.07 -36.73 -9.65
C GLU A 9 -60.43 -35.74 -8.65
N SER A 10 -59.44 -36.25 -7.94
CA SER A 10 -58.64 -35.59 -6.90
C SER A 10 -57.68 -34.54 -7.47
N VAL A 11 -57.77 -33.29 -7.00
CA VAL A 11 -56.77 -32.25 -7.29
C VAL A 11 -55.67 -32.28 -6.22
N LEU A 12 -54.54 -32.89 -6.57
CA LEU A 12 -53.29 -32.84 -5.81
C LEU A 12 -52.60 -31.47 -6.04
N MET A 13 -52.74 -30.56 -5.08
CA MET A 13 -52.09 -29.24 -5.12
C MET A 13 -50.62 -29.37 -4.67
N LYS A 14 -49.68 -29.37 -5.63
CA LYS A 14 -48.23 -29.31 -5.37
C LYS A 14 -47.80 -27.85 -5.13
N PRO A 15 -47.06 -27.53 -4.04
CA PRO A 15 -46.48 -26.22 -3.88
C PRO A 15 -45.26 -26.10 -4.80
N LEU A 16 -45.30 -25.15 -5.74
CA LEU A 16 -44.13 -24.75 -6.52
C LEU A 16 -43.22 -23.93 -5.60
N ILE A 17 -42.22 -24.58 -5.00
CA ILE A 17 -41.12 -23.91 -4.31
C ILE A 17 -40.21 -23.33 -5.40
N PHE A 18 -40.33 -22.03 -5.66
CA PHE A 18 -39.35 -21.29 -6.43
C PHE A 18 -38.04 -21.23 -5.63
N LEU A 19 -37.10 -22.12 -5.94
CA LEU A 19 -35.71 -22.00 -5.53
C LEU A 19 -35.07 -20.85 -6.32
N LEU A 20 -35.09 -19.64 -5.75
CA LEU A 20 -34.23 -18.54 -6.20
C LEU A 20 -32.77 -18.95 -6.00
N PRO A 21 -31.95 -19.06 -7.05
CA PRO A 21 -30.52 -19.21 -6.86
C PRO A 21 -30.01 -17.92 -6.24
N ALA A 22 -29.58 -17.98 -4.97
CA ALA A 22 -28.83 -16.91 -4.35
C ALA A 22 -27.52 -16.76 -5.14
N VAL A 23 -27.47 -15.77 -6.03
CA VAL A 23 -26.26 -15.38 -6.73
C VAL A 23 -25.36 -14.75 -5.68
N LEU A 24 -24.48 -15.55 -5.07
CA LEU A 24 -23.37 -15.06 -4.29
C LEU A 24 -22.45 -14.33 -5.26
N SER A 25 -22.68 -13.02 -5.43
CA SER A 25 -21.74 -12.13 -6.09
C SER A 25 -20.44 -12.19 -5.29
N LEU A 26 -19.49 -13.00 -5.75
CA LEU A 26 -18.10 -12.96 -5.32
C LEU A 26 -17.59 -11.57 -5.68
N HIS A 27 -17.75 -10.61 -4.76
CA HIS A 27 -17.06 -9.34 -4.89
C HIS A 27 -15.58 -9.66 -4.86
N ALA A 28 -14.91 -9.48 -5.99
CA ALA A 28 -13.47 -9.62 -6.05
C ALA A 28 -12.90 -8.61 -5.05
N ALA A 29 -12.30 -9.11 -3.96
CA ALA A 29 -11.73 -8.25 -2.95
C ALA A 29 -10.71 -7.30 -3.61
N ALA A 30 -10.79 -6.02 -3.26
CA ALA A 30 -9.87 -5.02 -3.77
C ALA A 30 -8.41 -5.45 -3.53
N GLN A 31 -7.59 -5.35 -4.58
CA GLN A 31 -6.18 -5.67 -4.53
C GLN A 31 -5.36 -4.38 -4.70
N ASN A 32 -4.57 -4.07 -3.67
CA ASN A 32 -3.68 -2.92 -3.69
C ASN A 32 -2.29 -3.31 -4.20
N TYR A 33 -1.75 -2.45 -5.05
CA TYR A 33 -0.38 -2.42 -5.52
C TYR A 33 0.22 -1.05 -5.18
N VAL A 34 1.52 -0.99 -4.92
CA VAL A 34 2.18 0.24 -4.46
C VAL A 34 3.46 0.53 -5.23
N ILE A 35 3.83 1.80 -5.34
CA ILE A 35 5.15 2.19 -5.84
C ILE A 35 6.22 1.74 -4.84
N ALA A 36 7.27 1.09 -5.33
CA ALA A 36 8.34 0.54 -4.49
C ALA A 36 9.71 0.53 -5.19
N ASP A 37 9.87 1.39 -6.22
CA ASP A 37 11.11 1.56 -6.97
C ASP A 37 12.03 2.63 -6.36
N ASP A 38 11.45 3.58 -5.62
CA ASP A 38 12.17 4.61 -4.88
C ASP A 38 11.51 4.86 -3.50
N ARG A 39 12.09 5.78 -2.71
CA ARG A 39 11.62 6.13 -1.35
C ARG A 39 10.97 7.50 -1.25
N LEU A 40 10.92 8.25 -2.34
CA LEU A 40 10.52 9.65 -2.42
C LEU A 40 9.18 9.83 -3.13
N SER A 41 8.73 8.80 -3.81
CA SER A 41 7.42 8.67 -4.42
C SER A 41 6.57 7.75 -3.55
N SER A 42 5.29 8.07 -3.44
CA SER A 42 4.29 7.15 -2.91
C SER A 42 3.19 6.97 -3.94
N GLY A 43 2.52 5.84 -3.88
CA GLY A 43 1.34 5.65 -4.71
C GLY A 43 0.70 4.30 -4.50
N VAL A 44 -0.61 4.27 -4.69
CA VAL A 44 -1.44 3.08 -4.57
C VAL A 44 -2.27 2.94 -5.84
N LEU A 45 -2.17 1.77 -6.48
CA LEU A 45 -3.09 1.30 -7.49
C LEU A 45 -4.00 0.26 -6.85
N THR A 46 -5.29 0.54 -6.82
CA THR A 46 -6.32 -0.39 -6.33
C THR A 46 -7.05 -0.97 -7.52
N LEU A 47 -7.22 -2.29 -7.55
CA LEU A 47 -8.03 -3.00 -8.54
C LEU A 47 -9.18 -3.73 -7.85
N GLU A 48 -10.41 -3.50 -8.31
CA GLU A 48 -11.62 -4.16 -7.80
C GLU A 48 -12.49 -4.63 -8.97
N GLY A 49 -12.42 -5.91 -9.30
CA GLY A 49 -13.05 -6.42 -10.53
C GLY A 49 -12.48 -5.73 -11.77
N SER A 50 -13.31 -4.95 -12.48
CA SER A 50 -12.87 -4.14 -13.63
C SER A 50 -12.59 -2.68 -13.29
N SER A 51 -12.92 -2.21 -12.09
CA SER A 51 -12.59 -0.83 -11.70
C SER A 51 -11.15 -0.74 -11.21
N PHE A 52 -10.58 0.45 -11.37
CA PHE A 52 -9.31 0.80 -10.76
C PHE A 52 -9.35 2.22 -10.23
N SER A 53 -8.49 2.48 -9.24
CA SER A 53 -8.09 3.82 -8.85
C SER A 53 -6.58 3.85 -8.66
N VAL A 54 -5.96 4.96 -9.05
CA VAL A 54 -4.54 5.22 -8.84
C VAL A 54 -4.38 6.59 -8.22
N SER A 55 -3.65 6.64 -7.11
CA SER A 55 -3.26 7.87 -6.44
C SER A 55 -1.75 7.86 -6.24
N THR A 56 -1.05 8.92 -6.64
CA THR A 56 0.42 9.04 -6.49
C THR A 56 0.82 10.38 -5.92
N VAL A 57 1.95 10.42 -5.24
CA VAL A 57 2.66 11.63 -4.83
C VAL A 57 4.09 11.49 -5.32
N ASN A 58 4.55 12.43 -6.15
CA ASN A 58 5.92 12.43 -6.65
C ASN A 58 6.90 13.08 -5.64
N PRO A 59 8.22 13.03 -5.89
CA PRO A 59 9.22 13.61 -4.97
C PRO A 59 9.04 15.11 -4.68
N ASN A 60 8.38 15.86 -5.57
CA ASN A 60 8.09 17.28 -5.40
C ASN A 60 6.80 17.56 -4.61
N GLY A 61 6.04 16.52 -4.26
CA GLY A 61 4.76 16.64 -3.57
C GLY A 61 3.56 16.87 -4.50
N ASN A 62 3.74 16.73 -5.81
CA ASN A 62 2.63 16.84 -6.76
C ASN A 62 1.87 15.51 -6.81
N VAL A 63 0.54 15.61 -6.81
CA VAL A 63 -0.38 14.48 -6.68
C VAL A 63 -0.98 14.14 -8.03
N CYS A 64 -1.21 12.86 -8.29
CA CYS A 64 -2.12 12.40 -9.34
C CYS A 64 -3.25 11.58 -8.73
N ASP A 65 -4.47 11.75 -9.23
CA ASP A 65 -5.62 10.92 -8.86
C ASP A 65 -6.42 10.58 -10.13
N TYR A 66 -6.50 9.30 -10.47
CA TYR A 66 -7.24 8.82 -11.63
C TYR A 66 -7.99 7.53 -11.31
N GLU A 67 -9.25 7.45 -11.72
CA GLU A 67 -10.09 6.27 -11.55
C GLU A 67 -10.83 5.95 -12.84
N GLY A 68 -11.22 4.68 -13.00
CA GLY A 68 -11.98 4.28 -14.17
C GLY A 68 -12.19 2.79 -14.26
N ILE A 69 -12.47 2.34 -15.49
CA ILE A 69 -12.74 0.94 -15.80
C ILE A 69 -11.69 0.42 -16.78
N VAL A 70 -11.07 -0.70 -16.45
CA VAL A 70 -10.17 -1.43 -17.34
C VAL A 70 -10.98 -2.40 -18.20
N ARG A 71 -10.88 -2.24 -19.53
CA ARG A 71 -11.44 -3.16 -20.53
C ARG A 71 -10.34 -3.60 -21.47
N ASN A 72 -10.18 -4.92 -21.66
CA ASN A 72 -9.12 -5.48 -22.52
C ASN A 72 -7.72 -4.89 -22.21
N ARG A 73 -7.42 -4.69 -20.92
CA ARG A 73 -6.17 -4.09 -20.41
C ARG A 73 -5.96 -2.63 -20.79
N ILE A 74 -7.02 -1.90 -21.10
CA ILE A 74 -6.99 -0.48 -21.42
C ILE A 74 -8.00 0.25 -20.55
N ALA A 75 -7.61 1.36 -19.95
CA ALA A 75 -8.53 2.35 -19.41
C ALA A 75 -8.52 3.57 -20.33
N SER A 76 -9.69 4.15 -20.57
CA SER A 76 -9.83 5.41 -21.29
C SER A 76 -10.98 6.21 -20.71
N ASP A 77 -10.78 7.52 -20.63
CA ASP A 77 -11.79 8.50 -20.18
C ASP A 77 -12.75 8.93 -21.30
N GLY A 78 -12.44 8.61 -22.57
CA GLY A 78 -13.18 9.09 -23.74
C GLY A 78 -12.84 10.52 -24.16
N GLU A 79 -11.95 11.21 -23.43
CA GLU A 79 -11.50 12.59 -23.67
C GLU A 79 -10.03 12.65 -24.14
N GLY A 80 -9.36 11.51 -24.19
CA GLY A 80 -8.04 11.35 -24.80
C GLY A 80 -7.01 10.72 -23.87
N CYS A 81 -7.28 10.62 -22.56
CA CYS A 81 -6.43 9.84 -21.68
C CYS A 81 -6.66 8.36 -21.94
N VAL A 82 -5.56 7.66 -22.21
CA VAL A 82 -5.54 6.22 -22.47
C VAL A 82 -4.38 5.63 -21.67
N VAL A 83 -4.67 4.59 -20.90
CA VAL A 83 -3.71 3.90 -20.04
C VAL A 83 -3.71 2.42 -20.38
N HIS A 84 -2.54 1.88 -20.70
CA HIS A 84 -2.35 0.45 -20.94
C HIS A 84 -1.89 -0.25 -19.66
N PHE A 85 -2.49 -1.41 -19.38
CA PHE A 85 -2.19 -2.22 -18.21
C PHE A 85 -1.42 -3.48 -18.62
N SER A 86 -0.25 -3.68 -18.02
CA SER A 86 0.54 -4.90 -18.15
C SER A 86 0.61 -5.65 -16.82
N PHE A 87 -0.10 -6.77 -16.74
CA PHE A 87 -0.19 -7.59 -15.53
C PHE A 87 0.92 -8.64 -15.46
N LYS A 88 1.57 -8.72 -14.30
CA LYS A 88 2.48 -9.80 -13.89
C LYS A 88 2.00 -10.37 -12.56
N ARG A 89 2.62 -11.47 -12.12
CA ARG A 89 2.24 -12.17 -10.88
C ARG A 89 2.18 -11.23 -9.66
N ASP A 90 3.22 -10.42 -9.47
CA ASP A 90 3.40 -9.57 -8.30
C ASP A 90 3.52 -8.08 -8.65
N SER A 91 3.16 -7.69 -9.88
CA SER A 91 3.19 -6.29 -10.29
C SER A 91 2.21 -5.98 -11.42
N VAL A 92 1.82 -4.72 -11.50
CA VAL A 92 1.06 -4.14 -12.62
C VAL A 92 1.84 -2.94 -13.12
N ARG A 93 2.06 -2.86 -14.43
CA ARG A 93 2.63 -1.68 -15.05
C ARG A 93 1.53 -0.89 -15.76
N LEU A 94 1.49 0.40 -15.51
CA LEU A 94 0.68 1.37 -16.24
C LEU A 94 1.58 2.07 -17.24
N ASP A 95 1.14 2.15 -18.49
CA ASP A 95 1.84 2.83 -19.57
C ASP A 95 0.88 3.81 -20.24
N VAL A 96 1.25 5.10 -20.24
CA VAL A 96 0.53 6.16 -20.96
C VAL A 96 1.26 6.42 -22.28
N PRO A 97 0.64 6.17 -23.45
CA PRO A 97 1.24 6.48 -24.75
C PRO A 97 1.52 7.96 -24.90
N GLU A 98 2.56 8.32 -25.68
CA GLU A 98 2.92 9.73 -25.91
C GLU A 98 1.73 10.56 -26.41
N SER A 99 0.90 10.00 -27.28
CA SER A 99 -0.30 10.67 -27.81
C SER A 99 -1.38 10.96 -26.77
N ALA A 100 -1.35 10.30 -25.61
CA ALA A 100 -2.33 10.46 -24.53
C ALA A 100 -1.77 11.26 -23.34
N ARG A 101 -0.47 11.63 -23.36
CA ARG A 101 0.19 12.26 -22.20
C ARG A 101 -0.45 13.57 -21.79
N GLU A 102 -0.74 14.45 -22.74
CA GLU A 102 -1.35 15.74 -22.46
C GLU A 102 -2.72 15.58 -21.80
N ALA A 103 -3.56 14.68 -22.32
CA ALA A 103 -4.87 14.41 -21.75
C ALA A 103 -4.78 13.80 -20.35
N CYS A 104 -3.90 12.82 -20.14
CA CYS A 104 -3.70 12.19 -18.83
C CYS A 104 -3.08 13.15 -17.79
N GLN A 105 -2.38 14.20 -18.22
CA GLN A 105 -1.85 15.22 -17.31
C GLN A 105 -2.95 15.96 -16.55
N SER A 106 -4.20 15.98 -17.06
CA SER A 106 -5.34 16.61 -16.37
C SER A 106 -5.65 15.99 -15.00
N TYR A 107 -5.27 14.74 -14.78
CA TYR A 107 -5.41 14.02 -13.50
C TYR A 107 -4.26 14.25 -12.53
N CYS A 108 -3.29 15.10 -12.90
CA CYS A 108 -2.03 15.26 -12.19
C CYS A 108 -1.70 16.73 -11.95
N GLY A 109 -1.12 17.00 -10.79
CA GLY A 109 -0.41 18.25 -10.53
C GLY A 109 0.78 18.44 -11.48
N HIS A 110 1.38 19.63 -11.44
CA HIS A 110 2.46 20.02 -12.35
C HIS A 110 3.62 19.01 -12.37
N ASN A 111 4.00 18.51 -13.56
CA ASN A 111 5.08 17.53 -13.75
C ASN A 111 4.91 16.25 -12.87
N ALA A 112 3.69 15.85 -12.54
CA ALA A 112 3.40 14.56 -11.93
C ALA A 112 2.81 13.60 -12.97
N PHE A 113 3.06 12.31 -12.74
CA PHE A 113 2.61 11.22 -13.58
C PHE A 113 2.25 10.01 -12.70
N PHE A 114 1.35 9.16 -13.20
CA PHE A 114 0.96 7.90 -12.54
C PHE A 114 1.35 6.67 -13.36
N ASP A 115 1.93 6.82 -14.56
CA ASP A 115 2.50 5.68 -15.28
C ASP A 115 3.76 5.17 -14.58
N GLY A 116 3.95 3.85 -14.57
CA GLY A 116 4.97 3.22 -13.74
C GLY A 116 4.65 1.78 -13.36
N VAL A 117 5.50 1.19 -12.52
CA VAL A 117 5.33 -0.18 -12.02
C VAL A 117 4.85 -0.15 -10.58
N TYR A 118 3.72 -0.79 -10.34
CA TYR A 118 3.12 -0.98 -9.03
C TYR A 118 3.30 -2.42 -8.59
N TYR A 119 3.81 -2.64 -7.37
CA TYR A 119 4.11 -3.96 -6.84
C TYR A 119 3.05 -4.38 -5.85
N LYS A 120 2.71 -5.67 -5.88
CA LYS A 120 1.78 -6.25 -4.91
C LYS A 120 2.36 -6.10 -3.51
N MET A 121 1.70 -5.35 -2.66
CA MET A 121 2.16 -5.17 -1.28
C MET A 121 2.00 -6.49 -0.52
N PRO A 122 3.06 -6.99 0.15
CA PRO A 122 2.93 -8.17 0.99
C PRO A 122 1.88 -7.94 2.07
N THR A 123 1.05 -8.94 2.36
CA THR A 123 -0.01 -8.82 3.37
C THR A 123 0.54 -8.38 4.73
N ALA A 124 1.73 -8.85 5.11
CA ALA A 124 2.39 -8.46 6.36
C ALA A 124 2.74 -6.96 6.45
N CYS A 125 2.83 -6.27 5.31
CA CYS A 125 3.14 -4.85 5.22
C CYS A 125 1.90 -3.97 5.09
N ALA A 126 0.71 -4.56 4.91
CA ALA A 126 -0.53 -3.80 4.89
C ALA A 126 -0.80 -3.15 6.26
N SER A 127 -1.43 -1.97 6.25
CA SER A 127 -1.59 -1.09 7.42
C SER A 127 -1.97 -1.83 8.71
N LYS A 128 -3.04 -2.64 8.69
CA LYS A 128 -3.49 -3.45 9.85
C LYS A 128 -2.39 -4.30 10.48
N TYR A 129 -1.54 -4.93 9.66
CA TYR A 129 -0.46 -5.80 10.13
C TYR A 129 0.78 -5.00 10.54
N ALA A 130 1.09 -3.91 9.83
CA ALA A 130 2.13 -2.98 10.22
C ALA A 130 1.85 -2.36 11.60
N GLU A 131 0.62 -1.92 11.86
CA GLU A 131 0.20 -1.44 13.18
C GLU A 131 0.30 -2.50 14.27
N ALA A 132 -0.06 -3.75 13.95
CA ALA A 132 0.07 -4.86 14.90
C ALA A 132 1.54 -5.17 15.23
N ALA A 133 2.42 -5.13 14.22
CA ALA A 133 3.85 -5.26 14.42
C ALA A 133 4.40 -4.11 15.27
N GLU A 134 3.94 -2.88 15.03
CA GLU A 134 4.33 -1.71 15.81
C GLU A 134 3.90 -1.84 17.28
N ARG A 135 2.67 -2.26 17.55
CA ARG A 135 2.21 -2.51 18.93
C ARG A 135 3.07 -3.53 19.67
N ARG A 136 3.48 -4.62 18.99
CA ARG A 136 4.37 -5.64 19.57
C ARG A 136 5.76 -5.07 19.86
N PHE A 137 6.32 -4.30 18.93
CA PHE A 137 7.58 -3.59 19.12
C PHE A 137 7.52 -2.66 20.35
N GLN A 138 6.50 -1.79 20.41
CA GLN A 138 6.32 -0.84 21.50
C GLN A 138 6.14 -1.53 22.85
N ALA A 139 5.39 -2.64 22.90
CA ALA A 139 5.26 -3.44 24.12
C ALA A 139 6.63 -3.99 24.58
N ALA A 140 7.36 -4.67 23.69
CA ALA A 140 8.69 -5.20 24.02
C ALA A 140 9.67 -4.10 24.45
N TYR A 141 9.65 -2.95 23.78
CA TYR A 141 10.51 -1.82 24.11
C TYR A 141 10.18 -1.21 25.48
N ARG A 142 8.89 -1.00 25.80
CA ARG A 142 8.45 -0.47 27.11
C ARG A 142 8.77 -1.43 28.26
N ASP A 143 8.69 -2.74 28.01
CA ASP A 143 9.07 -3.79 28.97
C ASP A 143 10.59 -3.95 29.10
N LYS A 144 11.38 -3.08 28.46
CA LYS A 144 12.86 -3.14 28.41
C LYS A 144 13.42 -4.42 27.80
N ARG A 145 12.61 -5.17 27.05
CA ARG A 145 13.03 -6.34 26.26
C ARG A 145 13.68 -5.89 24.95
N PHE A 146 14.75 -5.10 25.05
CA PHE A 146 15.35 -4.37 23.93
C PHE A 146 15.88 -5.27 22.80
N ARG A 147 16.42 -6.46 23.13
CA ARG A 147 16.84 -7.44 22.12
C ARG A 147 15.66 -7.97 21.30
N GLU A 148 14.52 -8.20 21.95
CA GLU A 148 13.30 -8.61 21.28
C GLU A 148 12.71 -7.49 20.42
N ALA A 149 12.67 -6.26 20.96
CA ALA A 149 12.24 -5.08 20.21
C ALA A 149 13.09 -4.89 18.93
N ALA A 150 14.42 -5.03 19.04
CA ALA A 150 15.32 -5.00 17.89
C ALA A 150 15.03 -6.13 16.88
N ASN A 151 14.75 -7.35 17.35
CA ASN A 151 14.39 -8.46 16.47
C ASN A 151 13.10 -8.19 15.70
N LEU A 152 12.05 -7.72 16.38
CA LEU A 152 10.76 -7.39 15.77
C LEU A 152 10.92 -6.32 14.69
N LYS A 153 11.62 -5.22 14.99
CA LYS A 153 11.80 -4.12 14.04
C LYS A 153 12.68 -4.51 12.85
N ARG A 154 13.74 -5.30 13.08
CA ARG A 154 14.59 -5.87 12.02
C ARG A 154 13.81 -6.79 11.08
N GLN A 155 12.96 -7.67 11.61
CA GLN A 155 12.11 -8.53 10.79
C GLN A 155 11.15 -7.71 9.93
N TYR A 156 10.51 -6.70 10.53
CA TYR A 156 9.64 -5.77 9.81
C TYR A 156 10.38 -5.06 8.67
N LEU A 157 11.56 -4.49 8.93
CA LEU A 157 12.35 -3.81 7.90
C LEU A 157 12.84 -4.75 6.80
N ASN A 158 13.20 -5.99 7.11
CA ASN A 158 13.60 -6.98 6.11
C ASN A 158 12.43 -7.35 5.18
N GLN A 159 11.21 -7.41 5.72
CA GLN A 159 10.03 -7.80 4.97
C GLN A 159 9.38 -6.63 4.20
N CYS A 160 9.32 -5.47 4.84
CA CYS A 160 8.52 -4.34 4.38
C CYS A 160 9.37 -3.14 3.96
N GLY A 161 10.67 -3.10 4.27
CA GLY A 161 11.50 -1.92 4.07
C GLY A 161 11.60 -1.43 2.63
N ARG A 162 11.36 -2.29 1.63
CA ARG A 162 11.27 -1.87 0.22
C ARG A 162 10.01 -1.04 -0.07
N PHE A 163 8.91 -1.29 0.63
CA PHE A 163 7.60 -0.67 0.41
C PHE A 163 7.37 0.57 1.28
N LEU A 164 8.34 0.93 2.14
CA LEU A 164 8.23 2.08 3.02
C LEU A 164 8.72 3.34 2.32
N TYR A 165 7.89 4.39 2.40
CA TYR A 165 8.31 5.75 2.12
C TYR A 165 9.48 6.15 3.03
N LEU A 166 10.27 7.15 2.60
CA LEU A 166 11.51 7.56 3.28
C LEU A 166 11.32 7.76 4.78
N THR A 167 10.29 8.51 5.21
CA THR A 167 10.09 8.84 6.62
C THR A 167 9.71 7.62 7.46
N ASP A 168 8.87 6.70 6.96
CA ASP A 168 8.54 5.46 7.67
C ASP A 168 9.73 4.50 7.75
N TRP A 169 10.55 4.46 6.70
CA TRP A 169 11.82 3.71 6.71
C TRP A 169 12.81 4.30 7.72
N MET A 170 12.97 5.63 7.75
CA MET A 170 13.79 6.33 8.75
C MET A 170 13.31 6.04 10.17
N ARG A 171 12.00 6.13 10.43
CA ARG A 171 11.41 5.78 11.72
C ARG A 171 11.77 4.35 12.12
N GLY A 172 11.63 3.40 11.20
CA GLY A 172 11.97 2.01 11.46
C GLY A 172 13.46 1.82 11.80
N LEU A 173 14.36 2.52 11.11
CA LEU A 173 15.80 2.49 11.42
C LEU A 173 16.11 3.15 12.77
N ASN A 174 15.45 4.27 13.11
CA ASN A 174 15.58 4.93 14.41
C ASN A 174 15.17 3.99 15.56
N ASP A 175 14.01 3.35 15.43
CA ASP A 175 13.46 2.40 16.40
C ASP A 175 14.37 1.18 16.60
N LEU A 176 14.90 0.64 15.50
CA LEU A 176 15.83 -0.48 15.54
C LEU A 176 17.16 -0.08 16.20
N ALA A 177 17.68 1.09 15.84
CA ALA A 177 18.94 1.61 16.35
C ALA A 177 18.89 1.86 17.86
N VAL A 178 17.85 2.54 18.34
CA VAL A 178 17.70 2.82 19.79
C VAL A 178 17.48 1.52 20.59
N SER A 179 16.83 0.51 19.98
CA SER A 179 16.70 -0.82 20.59
C SER A 179 18.05 -1.52 20.72
N PHE A 180 18.90 -1.48 19.70
CA PHE A 180 20.27 -2.00 19.80
C PHE A 180 21.09 -1.28 20.85
N LYS A 181 21.02 0.06 20.88
CA LYS A 181 21.71 0.88 21.88
C LYS A 181 21.30 0.49 23.29
N ASN A 182 20.00 0.38 23.56
CA ASN A 182 19.50 0.02 24.90
C ASN A 182 19.73 -1.45 25.25
N ALA A 183 19.96 -2.32 24.26
CA ALA A 183 20.44 -3.69 24.47
C ALA A 183 21.96 -3.79 24.70
N GLY A 184 22.69 -2.67 24.70
CA GLY A 184 24.15 -2.60 24.86
C GLY A 184 24.96 -2.81 23.57
N ASP A 185 24.30 -2.93 22.42
CA ASP A 185 24.94 -3.17 21.12
C ASP A 185 25.11 -1.88 20.32
N LYS A 186 26.07 -1.06 20.73
CA LYS A 186 26.39 0.22 20.06
C LYS A 186 26.86 0.03 18.61
N ALA A 187 27.53 -1.08 18.32
CA ALA A 187 27.99 -1.39 16.97
C ALA A 187 26.82 -1.65 16.02
N ALA A 188 25.85 -2.47 16.42
CA ALA A 188 24.63 -2.69 15.65
C ALA A 188 23.78 -1.43 15.52
N CYS A 189 23.74 -0.57 16.54
CA CYS A 189 23.08 0.73 16.43
C CYS A 189 23.70 1.58 15.29
N ARG A 190 25.02 1.81 15.31
CA ARG A 190 25.70 2.62 14.28
C ARG A 190 25.50 2.03 12.89
N LYS A 191 25.63 0.71 12.75
CA LYS A 191 25.38 0.01 11.49
C LYS A 191 23.95 0.21 10.97
N THR A 192 22.96 0.24 11.87
CA THR A 192 21.55 0.44 11.52
C THR A 192 21.31 1.84 10.96
N LEU A 193 21.96 2.88 11.50
CA LEU A 193 21.75 4.26 11.08
C LEU A 193 22.63 4.70 9.91
N ALA A 194 23.67 3.95 9.56
CA ALA A 194 24.59 4.29 8.46
C ALA A 194 23.88 4.62 7.11
N PRO A 195 22.82 3.91 6.70
CA PRO A 195 22.07 4.24 5.48
C PRO A 195 21.40 5.62 5.50
N LEU A 196 21.21 6.23 6.68
CA LEU A 196 20.58 7.56 6.77
C LEU A 196 21.53 8.71 6.42
N SER A 197 22.83 8.45 6.24
CA SER A 197 23.83 9.49 6.05
C SER A 197 23.60 10.36 4.79
N GLU A 198 23.11 9.78 3.69
CA GLU A 198 22.77 10.52 2.48
C GLU A 198 21.57 11.47 2.70
N TRP A 199 20.58 11.01 3.46
CA TRP A 199 19.35 11.76 3.74
C TRP A 199 19.56 12.88 4.76
N LEU A 200 20.53 12.74 5.67
CA LEU A 200 20.76 13.73 6.71
C LEU A 200 21.58 14.96 6.27
N ARG A 201 22.20 14.89 5.08
CA ARG A 201 23.12 15.92 4.58
C ARG A 201 22.40 17.02 3.79
N ASP A 202 21.96 16.69 2.57
CA ASP A 202 21.49 17.68 1.59
C ASP A 202 20.04 17.45 1.13
N TYR A 203 19.36 16.42 1.65
CA TYR A 203 17.99 16.13 1.27
C TYR A 203 17.03 17.20 1.81
N ARG A 204 16.22 17.75 0.90
CA ARG A 204 15.14 18.68 1.19
C ARG A 204 13.81 17.97 0.92
N PRO A 205 12.96 17.76 1.94
CA PRO A 205 11.66 17.14 1.74
C PRO A 205 10.74 18.10 0.98
N ASN A 206 9.77 17.53 0.26
CA ASN A 206 8.62 18.31 -0.20
C ASN A 206 7.74 18.73 0.99
N TYR A 207 6.83 19.67 0.73
CA TYR A 207 5.96 20.25 1.76
C TYR A 207 5.04 19.23 2.44
N ILE A 208 4.64 18.16 1.74
CA ILE A 208 3.79 17.10 2.29
C ILE A 208 4.51 16.34 3.40
N ASN A 209 5.81 16.11 3.23
CA ASN A 209 6.59 15.23 4.11
C ASN A 209 7.55 15.99 5.04
N GLU A 210 7.53 17.32 5.01
CA GLU A 210 8.51 18.15 5.72
C GLU A 210 8.51 17.90 7.22
N THR A 211 7.34 17.89 7.85
CA THR A 211 7.18 17.67 9.30
C THR A 211 7.71 16.31 9.71
N ASP A 212 7.31 15.27 8.98
CA ASP A 212 7.73 13.90 9.28
C ASP A 212 9.22 13.71 9.08
N TYR A 213 9.77 14.20 7.97
CA TYR A 213 11.20 14.16 7.73
C TYR A 213 11.98 14.89 8.83
N LYS A 214 11.59 16.11 9.21
CA LYS A 214 12.27 16.86 10.29
C LYS A 214 12.28 16.08 11.59
N ARG A 215 11.18 15.43 11.95
CA ARG A 215 11.08 14.59 13.15
C ARG A 215 12.04 13.41 13.06
N GLU A 216 11.97 12.62 11.99
CA GLU A 216 12.78 11.39 11.87
C GLU A 216 14.28 11.69 11.67
N ALA A 217 14.62 12.78 10.98
CA ALA A 217 16.00 13.26 10.82
C ALA A 217 16.58 13.75 12.15
N SER A 218 15.78 14.46 12.96
CA SER A 218 16.18 14.87 14.31
C SER A 218 16.45 13.65 15.21
N ALA A 219 15.54 12.67 15.20
CA ALA A 219 15.70 11.42 15.94
C ALA A 219 16.95 10.64 15.49
N ALA A 220 17.21 10.56 14.18
CA ALA A 220 18.41 9.90 13.65
C ALA A 220 19.71 10.59 14.11
N ARG A 221 19.78 11.92 14.03
CA ARG A 221 20.94 12.69 14.51
C ARG A 221 21.15 12.52 16.02
N PHE A 222 20.06 12.48 16.80
CA PHE A 222 20.14 12.21 18.23
C PHE A 222 20.65 10.79 18.51
N ASN A 223 20.05 9.78 17.89
CA ASN A 223 20.40 8.38 18.10
C ASN A 223 21.84 8.07 17.66
N LEU A 224 22.33 8.65 16.56
CA LEU A 224 23.72 8.52 16.13
C LEU A 224 24.69 8.93 17.25
N LYS A 225 24.49 10.10 17.85
CA LYS A 225 25.30 10.57 18.99
C LYS A 225 25.23 9.61 20.19
N GLN A 226 24.04 9.10 20.49
CA GLN A 226 23.85 8.14 21.60
C GLN A 226 24.54 6.79 21.36
N CYS A 227 24.82 6.44 20.11
CA CYS A 227 25.50 5.20 19.74
C CYS A 227 27.02 5.35 19.64
N GLU A 228 27.52 6.57 19.74
CA GLU A 228 28.94 6.94 19.78
C GLU A 228 29.41 7.29 21.21
N ALA A 229 28.51 7.80 22.05
CA ALA A 229 28.80 8.11 23.45
C ALA A 229 29.32 6.87 24.22
N GLU A 230 30.23 7.07 25.17
CA GLU A 230 30.89 6.03 25.99
C GLU A 230 29.94 5.29 26.94
#